data_AF-A0A952BJG2-F1
#
_entry.id   AF-A0A952BJG2-F1
#
_cell.length_a   1.000
_cell.length_b   1.000
_cell.length_c   1.000
_cell.angle_alpha   90.00
_cell.angle_beta   90.00
_cell.angle_gamma   90.00
#
_symmetry.space_group_name_H-M   'P 1'
#
loop_
_entity.id
_entity.type
_entity.pdbx_description
1 polymer ?
#
loop_
_entity_poly.entity_id
_entity_poly.type
_entity_poly.pdbx_seq_one_letter_code
_entity_poly.pdbx_strand_id
1 'polypeptide(L)'
;MKNLFKISILMMLAFSLTACGSKEETTAETQSENVQNDDPMNVTKIMSTEKGDTVVLTFFPKGDEFAIKLKIDGQEVELDPKGTSDKGNPVFSDGNYGWEMFVDGRSGRLFTNDSEGQFYKER
;
A
#
# COMPACT_ATOMS: atom_id res chain seq x y z
N MET A 1 55.22 41.48 -39.07
CA MET A 1 55.89 42.07 -37.90
C MET A 1 54.88 42.92 -37.14
N LYS A 2 54.76 42.67 -35.83
CA LYS A 2 54.21 43.55 -34.77
C LYS A 2 52.68 43.75 -34.82
N ASN A 3 51.90 43.14 -33.92
CA ASN A 3 51.70 43.54 -32.51
C ASN A 3 51.19 45.00 -32.43
N LEU A 4 50.12 45.41 -31.75
CA LEU A 4 49.26 44.88 -30.69
C LEU A 4 48.17 45.99 -30.46
N PHE A 5 47.23 45.73 -29.54
CA PHE A 5 46.37 46.67 -28.80
C PHE A 5 44.99 46.99 -29.39
N LYS A 6 43.86 46.94 -28.66
CA LYS A 6 43.45 46.40 -27.33
C LYS A 6 41.94 46.74 -27.20
N ILE A 7 41.14 45.83 -26.61
CA ILE A 7 39.97 46.10 -25.72
C ILE A 7 38.73 46.70 -26.44
N SER A 8 37.50 46.21 -26.34
CA SER A 8 36.71 45.85 -25.16
C SER A 8 35.33 45.31 -25.57
N ILE A 9 34.63 44.72 -24.60
CA ILE A 9 33.16 44.60 -24.48
C ILE A 9 32.56 43.40 -25.25
N LEU A 10 32.36 42.25 -24.61
CA LEU A 10 31.36 41.93 -23.55
C LEU A 10 30.01 41.53 -24.16
N MET A 11 29.80 40.21 -24.29
CA MET A 11 28.54 39.51 -24.00
C MET A 11 28.84 38.01 -24.09
N MET A 12 28.92 37.24 -23.00
CA MET A 12 27.81 36.78 -22.14
C MET A 12 26.79 36.05 -23.04
N LEU A 13 26.60 34.72 -22.96
CA LEU A 13 26.36 33.92 -21.78
C LEU A 13 27.18 32.62 -21.76
N ALA A 14 27.86 32.38 -20.64
CA ALA A 14 28.36 31.08 -20.24
C ALA A 14 27.19 30.25 -19.68
N PHE A 15 27.09 29.02 -20.16
CA PHE A 15 26.34 27.96 -19.51
C PHE A 15 26.99 27.64 -18.16
N SER A 16 26.34 28.03 -17.07
CA SER A 16 26.70 27.57 -15.72
C SER A 16 26.00 26.24 -15.47
N LEU A 17 26.72 25.13 -15.69
CA LEU A 17 26.46 23.88 -14.96
C LEU A 17 27.28 23.89 -13.67
N THR A 18 26.81 23.14 -12.67
CA THR A 18 27.32 22.93 -11.29
C THR A 18 26.77 23.90 -10.24
N ALA A 19 26.41 23.48 -9.05
CA ALA A 19 26.11 22.18 -8.46
C ALA A 19 25.50 22.54 -7.10
N CYS A 20 24.22 22.20 -6.87
CA CYS A 20 23.66 22.25 -5.53
C CYS A 20 23.66 20.83 -4.98
N GLY A 21 24.43 20.65 -3.90
CA GLY A 21 24.74 19.36 -3.32
C GLY A 21 23.56 18.70 -2.60
N SER A 22 23.57 17.36 -2.69
CA SER A 22 23.06 16.38 -1.74
C SER A 22 21.64 16.57 -1.19
N LYS A 23 20.70 15.76 -1.68
CA LYS A 23 20.11 14.64 -0.93
C LYS A 23 19.12 13.85 -1.80
N GLU A 24 19.26 12.54 -1.70
CA GLU A 24 18.26 11.47 -1.88
C GLU A 24 17.38 11.48 -3.14
N GLU A 25 17.79 10.57 -4.03
CA GLU A 25 16.98 9.65 -4.82
C GLU A 25 15.47 9.89 -4.84
N THR A 26 15.04 10.38 -6.00
CA THR A 26 13.69 10.21 -6.55
C THR A 26 13.28 8.74 -6.50
N THR A 27 12.59 8.38 -5.43
CA THR A 27 11.72 7.20 -5.39
C THR A 27 10.32 7.69 -5.71
N ALA A 28 9.69 7.03 -6.67
CA ALA A 28 8.28 7.18 -6.99
C ALA A 28 7.47 7.30 -5.69
N GLU A 29 6.68 8.37 -5.59
CA GLU A 29 5.68 8.52 -4.55
C GLU A 29 4.66 7.39 -4.69
N THR A 30 4.97 6.25 -4.08
CA THR A 30 3.94 5.42 -3.48
C THR A 30 3.42 6.28 -2.33
N GLN A 31 2.29 6.95 -2.57
CA GLN A 31 1.44 7.41 -1.49
C GLN A 31 1.12 6.19 -0.64
N SER A 32 1.91 5.99 0.42
CA SER A 32 1.47 5.23 1.57
C SER A 32 0.39 6.09 2.19
N GLU A 33 -0.85 5.92 1.74
CA GLU A 33 -2.02 6.32 2.50
C GLU A 33 -1.97 5.54 3.81
N ASN A 34 -1.34 6.15 4.82
CA ASN A 34 -1.73 5.89 6.20
C ASN A 34 -3.18 6.39 6.29
N VAL A 35 -4.14 5.48 6.02
CA VAL A 35 -5.55 5.72 6.24
C VAL A 35 -5.70 5.88 7.75
N GLN A 36 -5.59 7.13 8.20
CA GLN A 36 -5.85 7.51 9.57
C GLN A 36 -7.34 7.29 9.80
N ASN A 37 -7.67 6.16 10.40
CA ASN A 37 -9.03 5.83 10.79
C ASN A 37 -9.40 6.76 11.94
N ASP A 38 -10.35 7.68 11.72
CA ASP A 38 -10.83 8.62 12.74
C ASP A 38 -11.57 7.93 13.91
N ASP A 39 -11.82 6.62 13.78
CA ASP A 39 -12.38 5.77 14.81
C ASP A 39 -11.28 4.85 15.40
N PRO A 40 -10.92 5.01 16.69
CA PRO A 40 -9.88 4.20 17.33
C PRO A 40 -10.25 2.71 17.43
N MET A 41 -11.51 2.34 17.22
CA MET A 41 -11.94 0.94 17.22
C MET A 41 -11.73 0.24 15.88
N ASN A 42 -11.44 0.99 14.82
CA ASN A 42 -11.24 0.46 13.49
C ASN A 42 -9.76 0.35 13.15
N VAL A 43 -9.35 -0.82 12.67
CA VAL A 43 -7.95 -1.08 12.28
C VAL A 43 -7.92 -1.37 10.79
N THR A 44 -7.21 -0.54 10.03
CA THR A 44 -7.04 -0.73 8.58
C THR A 44 -5.66 -1.30 8.27
N LYS A 45 -5.62 -2.33 7.43
CA LYS A 45 -4.40 -2.99 6.94
C LYS A 45 -4.40 -3.03 5.43
N ILE A 46 -3.27 -2.66 4.83
CA ILE A 46 -3.02 -2.83 3.39
C ILE A 46 -2.23 -4.11 3.21
N MET A 47 -2.81 -5.04 2.48
CA MET A 47 -2.23 -6.36 2.23
C MET A 47 -1.80 -6.45 0.77
N SER A 48 -0.68 -7.13 0.52
CA SER A 48 -0.13 -7.27 -0.82
C SER A 48 0.33 -8.69 -1.13
N THR A 49 0.26 -9.05 -2.41
CA THR A 49 0.83 -10.28 -2.96
C THR A 49 2.28 -10.05 -3.37
N GLU A 50 3.03 -11.12 -3.61
CA GLU A 50 4.39 -11.00 -4.16
C GLU A 50 4.43 -10.35 -5.55
N LYS A 51 3.31 -10.38 -6.28
CA LYS A 51 3.17 -9.78 -7.62
C LYS A 51 2.78 -8.29 -7.57
N GLY A 52 2.44 -7.78 -6.38
CA GLY A 52 2.09 -6.38 -6.17
C GLY A 52 0.59 -6.08 -6.17
N ASP A 53 -0.28 -7.08 -6.31
CA ASP A 53 -1.73 -6.87 -6.14
C ASP A 53 -2.02 -6.50 -4.68
N THR A 54 -2.96 -5.58 -4.46
CA THR A 54 -3.28 -5.08 -3.12
C THR A 54 -4.75 -5.21 -2.78
N VAL A 55 -5.03 -5.41 -1.50
CA VAL A 55 -6.37 -5.30 -0.90
C VAL A 55 -6.29 -4.48 0.38
N VAL A 56 -7.41 -3.86 0.75
CA VAL A 56 -7.51 -3.14 2.03
C VAL A 56 -8.50 -3.86 2.93
N LEU A 57 -8.08 -4.16 4.16
CA LEU A 57 -8.92 -4.75 5.19
C LEU A 57 -9.15 -3.72 6.29
N THR A 58 -10.40 -3.44 6.62
CA THR A 58 -10.75 -2.65 7.81
C THR A 58 -11.51 -3.52 8.78
N PHE A 59 -10.89 -3.82 9.92
CA PHE A 59 -11.52 -4.49 11.05
C PHE A 59 -12.35 -3.49 11.81
N PHE A 60 -13.60 -3.83 12.12
CA PHE A 60 -14.52 -2.94 12.83
C PHE A 60 -15.45 -3.74 13.76
N PRO A 61 -15.89 -3.15 14.88
CA PRO A 61 -16.88 -3.78 15.76
C PRO A 61 -18.24 -3.92 15.06
N LYS A 62 -18.86 -5.09 15.18
CA LYS A 62 -20.23 -5.37 14.72
C LYS A 62 -20.98 -6.13 15.81
N GLY A 63 -21.67 -5.39 16.67
CA GLY A 63 -22.28 -5.94 17.88
C GLY A 63 -21.20 -6.35 18.89
N ASP A 64 -21.22 -7.60 19.33
CA ASP A 64 -20.27 -8.16 20.30
C ASP A 64 -19.04 -8.82 19.62
N GLU A 65 -18.95 -8.77 18.30
CA GLU A 65 -17.90 -9.39 17.49
C GLU A 65 -17.20 -8.36 16.59
N PHE A 66 -16.16 -8.80 15.87
CA PHE A 66 -15.51 -8.02 14.82
C PHE A 66 -15.86 -8.57 13.44
N ALA A 67 -16.02 -7.67 12.47
CA ALA A 67 -16.18 -7.97 11.06
C ALA A 67 -15.08 -7.28 10.23
N ILE A 68 -15.00 -7.60 8.94
CA ILE A 68 -14.02 -7.01 8.02
C ILE A 68 -14.73 -6.31 6.88
N LYS A 69 -14.34 -5.07 6.56
CA LYS A 69 -14.57 -4.49 5.23
C LYS A 69 -13.38 -4.79 4.34
N LEU A 70 -13.61 -5.51 3.26
CA LEU A 70 -12.63 -5.84 2.24
C LEU A 70 -12.83 -4.92 1.04
N LYS A 71 -11.81 -4.13 0.70
CA LYS A 71 -11.74 -3.39 -0.56
C LYS A 71 -10.87 -4.16 -1.57
N ILE A 72 -11.48 -4.62 -2.64
CA ILE A 72 -10.83 -5.35 -3.74
C ILE A 72 -11.39 -4.89 -5.08
N ASP A 73 -10.53 -4.67 -6.07
CA ASP A 73 -10.91 -4.24 -7.43
C ASP A 73 -11.85 -3.01 -7.46
N GLY A 74 -11.67 -2.10 -6.49
CA GLY A 74 -12.48 -0.89 -6.34
C GLY A 74 -13.87 -1.11 -5.71
N GLN A 75 -14.23 -2.34 -5.34
CA GLN A 75 -15.46 -2.69 -4.64
C GLN A 75 -15.17 -2.89 -3.15
N GLU A 76 -16.12 -2.51 -2.29
CA GLU A 76 -16.09 -2.78 -0.85
C GLU A 76 -17.16 -3.82 -0.52
N VAL A 77 -16.77 -4.89 0.18
CA VAL A 77 -17.66 -5.94 0.70
C VAL A 77 -17.43 -6.13 2.19
N GLU A 78 -18.49 -6.48 2.90
CA GLU A 78 -18.44 -6.75 4.34
C GLU A 78 -18.42 -8.25 4.59
N LEU A 79 -17.42 -8.73 5.32
CA LEU A 79 -17.21 -10.13 5.65
C LEU A 79 -17.53 -10.36 7.13
N ASP A 80 -18.52 -11.21 7.38
CA ASP A 80 -18.92 -11.60 8.72
C ASP A 80 -18.02 -12.71 9.27
N PRO A 81 -17.76 -12.77 10.59
CA PRO A 81 -17.03 -13.87 11.19
C PRO A 81 -17.75 -15.21 10.99
N LYS A 82 -16.98 -16.25 10.70
CA LYS A 82 -17.45 -17.64 10.50
C LYS A 82 -16.80 -18.64 11.46
N GLY A 83 -16.06 -18.15 12.45
CA GLY A 83 -15.30 -18.96 13.39
C GLY A 83 -13.85 -19.18 12.94
N THR A 84 -13.35 -20.40 13.10
CA THR A 84 -11.96 -20.76 12.78
C THR A 84 -11.89 -21.90 11.77
N SER A 85 -10.87 -21.88 10.90
CA SER A 85 -10.55 -23.00 10.02
C SER A 85 -10.00 -24.21 10.80
N ASP A 86 -9.80 -25.34 10.13
CA ASP A 86 -9.16 -26.55 10.70
C ASP A 86 -7.75 -26.29 11.25
N LYS A 87 -7.12 -25.19 10.84
CA LYS A 87 -5.80 -24.74 11.33
C LYS A 87 -5.89 -23.81 12.53
N GLY A 88 -7.10 -23.50 13.00
CA GLY A 88 -7.36 -22.55 14.08
C GLY A 88 -7.30 -21.08 13.66
N ASN A 89 -7.23 -20.78 12.36
CA ASN A 89 -7.17 -19.43 11.83
C ASN A 89 -8.57 -18.80 11.79
N PRO A 90 -8.78 -17.54 12.24
CA PRO A 90 -10.04 -16.84 12.08
C PRO A 90 -10.47 -16.73 10.61
N VAL A 91 -11.75 -16.97 10.32
CA VAL A 91 -12.35 -16.90 8.98
C VAL A 91 -13.49 -15.89 8.97
N PHE A 92 -13.52 -15.06 7.94
CA PHE A 92 -14.58 -14.09 7.66
C PHE A 92 -15.12 -14.30 6.25
N SER A 93 -16.42 -14.17 6.01
CA SER A 93 -17.00 -14.34 4.67
C SER A 93 -18.39 -13.73 4.52
N ASP A 94 -18.72 -13.25 3.32
CA ASP A 94 -20.07 -12.88 2.88
C ASP A 94 -20.76 -13.99 2.07
N GLY A 95 -20.08 -15.12 1.87
CA GLY A 95 -20.51 -16.23 1.03
C GLY A 95 -20.06 -16.15 -0.42
N ASN A 96 -19.43 -15.07 -0.89
CA ASN A 96 -18.79 -14.99 -2.21
C ASN A 96 -17.27 -14.86 -2.08
N TYR A 97 -16.85 -13.98 -1.16
CA TYR A 97 -15.48 -13.76 -0.75
C TYR A 97 -15.28 -14.26 0.67
N GLY A 98 -14.05 -14.69 0.96
CA GLY A 98 -13.67 -15.04 2.31
C GLY A 98 -12.22 -14.68 2.61
N TRP A 99 -11.97 -14.31 3.86
CA TRP A 99 -10.65 -13.97 4.36
C TRP A 99 -10.31 -14.89 5.53
N GLU A 100 -9.25 -15.68 5.38
CA GLU A 100 -8.65 -16.45 6.47
C GLU A 100 -7.42 -15.71 6.98
N MET A 101 -7.45 -15.24 8.22
CA MET A 101 -6.33 -14.56 8.85
C MET A 101 -5.39 -15.59 9.48
N PHE A 102 -4.10 -15.52 9.16
CA PHE A 102 -3.14 -16.43 9.75
C PHE A 102 -2.72 -16.00 11.16
N VAL A 103 -2.23 -16.96 11.94
CA VAL A 103 -1.82 -16.78 13.34
C VAL A 103 -0.79 -15.68 13.60
N ASP A 104 -0.06 -15.25 12.56
CA ASP A 104 0.89 -14.13 12.67
C ASP A 104 0.20 -12.76 12.76
N GLY A 105 -1.12 -12.68 12.50
CA GLY A 105 -1.91 -11.46 12.51
C GLY A 105 -1.54 -10.45 11.41
N ARG A 106 -0.66 -10.84 10.49
CA ARG A 106 -0.02 -9.97 9.48
C ARG A 106 -0.06 -10.57 8.09
N SER A 107 -0.57 -11.78 7.94
CA SER A 107 -0.83 -12.40 6.66
C SER A 107 -2.17 -13.12 6.67
N GLY A 108 -2.62 -13.49 5.48
CA GLY A 108 -3.84 -14.23 5.32
C GLY A 108 -4.06 -14.65 3.88
N ARG A 109 -5.22 -15.25 3.66
CA ARG A 109 -5.62 -15.77 2.37
C ARG A 109 -6.99 -15.25 2.02
N LEU A 110 -7.08 -14.60 0.87
CA LEU A 110 -8.35 -14.22 0.26
C LEU A 110 -8.80 -15.36 -0.65
N PHE A 111 -9.99 -15.91 -0.41
CA PHE A 111 -10.57 -16.99 -1.20
C PHE A 111 -11.96 -16.61 -1.72
N THR A 112 -12.43 -17.37 -2.70
CA THR A 112 -13.81 -17.30 -3.20
C THR A 112 -14.40 -18.70 -3.18
N ASN A 113 -15.69 -18.84 -3.48
CA ASN A 113 -16.31 -20.17 -3.58
C ASN A 113 -15.64 -21.07 -4.63
N ASP A 114 -15.02 -20.46 -5.65
CA ASP A 114 -14.44 -21.17 -6.80
C ASP A 114 -12.91 -21.32 -6.72
N SER A 115 -12.27 -20.79 -5.67
CA SER A 115 -10.81 -20.74 -5.56
C SER A 115 -10.34 -21.01 -4.13
N GLU A 116 -9.30 -21.83 -3.99
CA GLU A 116 -8.64 -22.08 -2.69
C GLU A 116 -7.95 -20.83 -2.11
N GLY A 117 -7.86 -19.75 -2.91
CA GLY A 117 -7.47 -18.43 -2.48
C GLY A 117 -6.01 -18.05 -2.73
N GLN A 118 -5.78 -16.75 -2.69
CA GLN A 118 -4.50 -16.11 -2.92
C GLN A 118 -3.93 -15.58 -1.60
N PHE A 119 -2.63 -15.76 -1.41
CA PHE A 119 -1.91 -15.31 -0.22
C PHE A 119 -1.59 -13.82 -0.29
N TYR A 120 -1.78 -13.13 0.84
CA TYR A 120 -1.45 -11.73 1.02
C TYR A 120 -0.73 -11.50 2.36
N LYS A 121 0.17 -10.52 2.39
CA LYS A 121 0.92 -10.10 3.57
C LYS A 121 0.85 -8.59 3.73
N GLU A 122 0.78 -8.13 4.97
CA GLU A 122 0.85 -6.71 5.33
C GLU A 122 2.15 -6.08 4.80
N ARG A 123 2.02 -4.94 4.13
CA ARG A 123 3.15 -4.19 3.56
C ARG A 123 4.04 -3.56 4.65
#